data_AF-C9SLD8-F1
#
_entry.id   AF-C9SLD8-F1
#
_cell.length_a   1.000
_cell.length_b   1.000
_cell.length_c   1.000
_cell.angle_alpha   90.00
_cell.angle_beta   90.00
_cell.angle_gamma   90.00
#
_symmetry.space_group_name_H-M   'P 1'
#
loop_
_entity.id
_entity.type
_entity.pdbx_description
1 polymer ?
#
loop_
_entity_poly.entity_id
_entity_poly.type
_entity_poly.pdbx_seq_one_letter_code
_entity_poly.pdbx_strand_id
1 'polypeptide(L)'
;MAVKIPQGSYLLVQAGKQLEYITGGLVKAGFHEVVINEATVAAMKRRTEEHPDRPLIRISSTMFYHLSSDYDLAPLPALAEKAKQVRAQQFNLGKDEGAEVEYPPTKVGFQVQGELKHIALMA
;
A
#
# COMPACT_ATOMS: atom_id res chain seq x y z
N MET A 1 3.47 13.64 1.67
CA MET A 1 3.23 14.33 0.37
C MET A 1 1.90 13.84 -0.19
N ALA A 2 1.07 14.72 -0.76
CA ALA A 2 -0.21 14.31 -1.34
C ALA A 2 -0.02 13.64 -2.71
N VAL A 3 -0.71 12.50 -2.92
CA VAL A 3 -0.76 11.83 -4.23
C VAL A 3 -1.63 12.66 -5.18
N LYS A 4 -1.10 12.96 -6.37
CA LYS A 4 -1.83 13.70 -7.42
C LYS A 4 -2.25 12.74 -8.52
N ILE A 5 -3.55 12.69 -8.80
CA ILE A 5 -4.11 11.88 -9.89
C ILE A 5 -4.49 12.85 -11.02
N PRO A 6 -3.96 12.67 -12.25
CA PRO A 6 -4.34 13.50 -13.39
C PRO A 6 -5.83 13.41 -13.71
N GLN A 7 -6.36 14.40 -14.41
CA GLN A 7 -7.75 14.36 -14.88
C GLN A 7 -7.94 13.24 -15.91
N GLY A 8 -8.91 12.36 -15.68
CA GLY A 8 -9.22 11.22 -16.53
C GLY A 8 -9.60 9.98 -15.71
N SER A 9 -9.73 8.85 -16.40
CA SER A 9 -10.03 7.56 -15.78
C SER A 9 -8.73 6.82 -15.48
N TYR A 10 -8.13 7.11 -14.32
CA TYR A 10 -6.91 6.46 -13.85
C TYR A 10 -7.19 5.57 -12.65
N LEU A 11 -6.46 4.45 -12.57
CA LEU A 11 -6.43 3.59 -11.40
C LEU A 11 -5.16 3.89 -10.60
N LEU A 12 -5.33 4.21 -9.32
CA LEU A 12 -4.21 4.24 -8.39
C LEU A 12 -3.95 2.79 -7.92
N VAL A 13 -2.73 2.32 -8.13
CA VAL A 13 -2.30 0.97 -7.71
C VAL A 13 -1.22 1.12 -6.65
N GLN A 14 -1.39 0.40 -5.54
CA GLN A 14 -0.39 0.31 -4.49
C GLN A 14 -0.04 -1.15 -4.22
N ALA A 15 1.24 -1.41 -3.93
CA ALA A 15 1.69 -2.70 -3.45
C ALA A 15 1.11 -3.02 -2.07
N GLY A 16 0.57 -4.23 -1.91
CA GLY A 16 0.18 -4.80 -0.63
C GLY A 16 1.27 -5.68 -0.02
N LYS A 17 1.03 -6.16 1.21
CA LYS A 17 2.00 -6.97 1.97
C LYS A 17 2.44 -8.25 1.25
N GLN A 18 1.56 -8.92 0.51
CA GLN A 18 1.92 -10.12 -0.24
C GLN A 18 2.99 -9.84 -1.33
N LEU A 19 2.90 -8.67 -1.99
CA LEU A 19 3.90 -8.27 -2.99
C LEU A 19 5.23 -7.88 -2.35
N GLU A 20 5.18 -7.22 -1.19
CA GLU A 20 6.38 -6.98 -0.40
C GLU A 20 7.06 -8.29 0.01
N TYR A 21 6.27 -9.25 0.49
CA TYR A 21 6.73 -10.58 0.92
C TYR A 21 7.43 -11.34 -0.21
N ILE A 22 6.74 -11.53 -1.34
CA ILE A 22 7.25 -12.34 -2.45
C ILE A 22 8.47 -11.72 -3.12
N THR A 23 8.66 -10.40 -2.98
CA THR A 23 9.82 -9.69 -3.51
C THR A 23 10.98 -9.59 -2.52
N GLY A 24 10.86 -10.19 -1.32
CA GLY A 24 11.86 -10.08 -0.26
C GLY A 24 12.08 -8.63 0.20
N GLY A 25 11.03 -7.81 0.14
CA GLY A 25 11.10 -6.40 0.51
C GLY A 25 11.70 -5.47 -0.55
N LEU A 26 11.93 -5.91 -1.79
CA LEU A 26 12.34 -5.02 -2.88
C LEU A 26 11.24 -4.00 -3.22
N VAL A 27 9.98 -4.44 -3.25
CA VAL A 27 8.80 -3.57 -3.34
C VAL A 27 8.23 -3.41 -1.93
N LYS A 28 7.94 -2.18 -1.50
CA LYS A 28 7.41 -1.92 -0.15
C LYS A 28 5.90 -1.67 -0.17
N ALA A 29 5.19 -2.25 0.81
CA ALA A 29 3.81 -1.93 1.13
C ALA A 29 3.79 -0.66 1.99
N GLY A 30 3.61 0.49 1.34
CA GLY A 30 3.60 1.78 2.01
C GLY A 30 2.30 2.07 2.78
N PHE A 31 2.40 2.89 3.83
CA PHE A 31 1.25 3.47 4.50
C PHE A 31 0.62 4.57 3.65
N HIS A 32 -0.70 4.64 3.64
CA HIS A 32 -1.44 5.76 3.10
C HIS A 32 -2.66 6.06 3.99
N GLU A 33 -3.09 7.32 3.97
CA GLU A 33 -4.28 7.78 4.65
C GLU A 33 -5.03 8.78 3.77
N VAL A 34 -6.31 8.97 4.06
CA VAL A 34 -7.14 9.98 3.42
C VAL A 34 -7.44 11.05 4.45
N VAL A 35 -6.92 12.25 4.21
CA VAL A 35 -7.08 13.41 5.10
C VAL A 35 -7.83 14.54 4.40
N ILE A 36 -8.44 15.43 5.19
CA ILE A 36 -8.95 16.71 4.69
C ILE A 36 -7.77 17.67 4.58
N ASN A 37 -7.61 18.28 3.41
CA ASN A 37 -6.61 19.32 3.17
C ASN A 37 -7.25 20.53 2.46
N GLU A 38 -6.45 21.54 2.17
CA GLU A 38 -6.91 22.77 1.49
C GLU A 38 -7.60 22.48 0.14
N ALA A 39 -7.08 21.51 -0.62
CA ALA A 39 -7.69 21.11 -1.90
C ALA A 39 -9.07 20.46 -1.70
N THR A 40 -9.24 19.66 -0.65
CA THR A 40 -10.55 19.11 -0.25
C THR A 40 -11.53 20.23 0.10
N VAL A 41 -11.11 21.22 0.90
CA VAL A 41 -11.95 22.37 1.29
C VAL A 41 -12.34 23.21 0.07
N ALA A 42 -11.39 23.48 -0.83
CA ALA A 42 -11.66 24.20 -2.07
C ALA A 42 -12.63 23.45 -2.98
N ALA A 43 -12.48 22.13 -3.12
CA ALA A 43 -13.40 21.29 -3.87
C ALA A 43 -14.81 21.28 -3.26
N MET A 44 -14.93 21.23 -1.93
CA MET A 44 -16.21 21.32 -1.24
C MET A 44 -16.90 22.66 -1.51
N LYS A 45 -16.19 23.79 -1.35
CA LYS A 45 -16.74 25.12 -1.61
C LYS A 45 -17.27 25.25 -3.03
N ARG A 46 -16.43 24.90 -4.03
CA ARG A 46 -16.83 24.92 -5.44
C ARG A 46 -18.05 24.04 -5.71
N ARG A 47 -18.10 22.86 -5.09
CA ARG A 47 -19.18 21.89 -5.30
C ARG A 47 -20.52 22.35 -4.72
N THR A 48 -20.48 23.08 -3.60
CA THR A 48 -21.66 23.72 -2.98
C THR A 48 -22.17 24.88 -3.83
N GLU A 49 -21.29 25.68 -4.42
CA GLU A 49 -21.65 26.78 -5.32
C GLU A 49 -22.24 26.26 -6.65
N GLU A 50 -21.62 25.24 -7.27
CA GLU A 50 -22.02 24.71 -8.58
C GLU A 50 -23.28 23.84 -8.54
N HIS A 51 -23.50 23.06 -7.47
CA HIS A 51 -24.74 22.29 -7.32
C HIS A 51 -25.21 22.20 -5.86
N PRO A 52 -25.94 23.23 -5.37
CA PRO A 52 -26.32 23.37 -3.96
C PRO A 52 -27.28 22.28 -3.46
N ASP A 53 -28.09 21.69 -4.34
CA ASP A 53 -29.06 20.65 -3.95
C ASP A 53 -28.45 19.24 -3.84
N ARG A 54 -27.15 19.08 -4.13
CA ARG A 54 -26.47 17.79 -4.08
C ARG A 54 -25.60 17.67 -2.83
N PRO A 55 -25.63 16.51 -2.12
CA PRO A 55 -24.80 16.32 -0.94
C PRO A 55 -23.31 16.27 -1.30
N LEU A 56 -22.48 16.70 -0.34
CA LEU A 56 -21.02 16.58 -0.43
C LEU A 56 -20.60 15.15 -0.08
N ILE A 57 -20.41 14.32 -1.10
CA ILE A 57 -20.01 12.91 -0.94
C ILE A 57 -18.68 12.67 -1.64
N ARG A 58 -17.73 12.07 -0.92
CA ARG A 58 -16.51 11.48 -1.49
C ARG A 58 -16.71 9.98 -1.62
N ILE A 59 -16.64 9.47 -2.85
CA ILE A 59 -16.76 8.04 -3.14
C ILE A 59 -15.37 7.47 -3.45
N SER A 60 -15.06 6.30 -2.89
CA SER A 60 -13.89 5.51 -3.25
C SER A 60 -14.35 4.06 -3.42
N SER A 61 -13.89 3.40 -4.47
CA SER A 61 -14.07 1.97 -4.68
C SER A 61 -12.70 1.34 -4.74
N THR A 62 -12.41 0.46 -3.78
CA THR A 62 -11.11 -0.18 -3.65
C THR A 62 -11.26 -1.66 -3.94
N MET A 63 -10.40 -2.18 -4.81
CA MET A 63 -10.28 -3.62 -5.07
C MET A 63 -8.98 -4.13 -4.46
N PHE A 64 -9.10 -5.17 -3.62
CA PHE A 64 -7.94 -5.88 -3.08
C PHE A 64 -7.73 -7.16 -3.89
N TYR A 65 -6.60 -7.22 -4.58
CA TYR A 65 -6.16 -8.43 -5.26
C TYR A 65 -5.22 -9.23 -4.34
N HIS A 66 -5.52 -10.51 -4.18
CA HIS A 66 -4.73 -11.43 -3.36
C HIS A 66 -4.41 -12.70 -4.15
N LEU A 67 -3.29 -13.34 -3.79
CA LEU A 67 -2.99 -14.70 -4.21
C LEU A 67 -3.95 -15.70 -3.54
N SER A 68 -4.08 -16.91 -4.10
CA SER A 68 -4.87 -17.98 -3.52
C SER A 68 -4.43 -18.29 -2.09
N SER A 69 -5.37 -18.54 -1.17
CA SER A 69 -5.08 -18.72 0.26
C SER A 69 -4.14 -19.91 0.56
N ASP A 70 -4.13 -20.92 -0.28
CA ASP A 70 -3.31 -22.14 -0.17
C ASP A 70 -1.95 -22.03 -0.89
N TYR A 71 -1.69 -20.90 -1.54
CA TYR A 71 -0.41 -20.66 -2.21
C TYR A 71 0.74 -20.56 -1.21
N ASP A 72 1.88 -21.16 -1.55
CA ASP A 72 3.13 -21.06 -0.78
C ASP A 72 3.81 -19.72 -1.05
N LEU A 73 3.68 -18.82 -0.08
CA LEU A 73 4.29 -17.50 -0.10
C LEU A 73 5.72 -17.59 0.46
N ALA A 74 6.70 -17.40 -0.42
CA ALA A 74 8.10 -17.26 -0.06
C ALA A 74 8.79 -16.24 -0.98
N PRO A 75 9.85 -15.56 -0.51
CA PRO A 75 10.61 -14.63 -1.35
C PRO A 75 11.19 -15.32 -2.58
N LEU A 76 11.07 -14.68 -3.74
CA LEU A 76 11.75 -15.09 -4.95
C LEU A 76 13.25 -14.77 -4.81
N PRO A 77 14.17 -15.76 -4.93
CA PRO A 77 15.59 -15.55 -4.63
C PRO A 77 16.22 -14.37 -5.37
N ALA A 78 15.94 -14.24 -6.67
CA ALA A 78 16.48 -13.15 -7.49
C ALA A 78 16.01 -11.76 -7.03
N LEU A 79 14.78 -11.65 -6.52
CA LEU A 79 14.23 -10.37 -6.04
C LEU A 79 14.73 -10.05 -4.62
N ALA A 80 14.83 -11.06 -3.75
CA ALA A 80 15.38 -10.91 -2.41
C ALA A 80 16.85 -10.47 -2.45
N GLU A 81 17.67 -11.06 -3.32
CA GLU A 81 19.06 -10.62 -3.50
C GLU A 81 19.14 -9.18 -4.04
N LYS A 82 18.26 -8.82 -4.98
CA LYS A 82 18.16 -7.45 -5.46
C LYS A 82 17.70 -6.48 -4.37
N ALA A 83 16.82 -6.90 -3.45
CA ALA A 83 16.40 -6.10 -2.31
C ALA A 83 17.60 -5.73 -1.41
N LYS A 84 18.46 -6.71 -1.09
CA LYS A 84 19.69 -6.48 -0.31
C LYS A 84 20.63 -5.49 -0.98
N GLN A 85 20.83 -5.64 -2.29
CA GLN A 85 21.67 -4.74 -3.08
C GLN A 85 21.14 -3.30 -3.06
N VAL A 86 19.83 -3.12 -3.29
CA VAL A 86 19.19 -1.80 -3.26
C VAL A 86 19.29 -1.19 -1.87
N ARG A 87 19.04 -1.96 -0.80
CA ARG A 87 19.14 -1.50 0.58
C ARG A 87 20.55 -1.02 0.91
N ALA A 88 21.58 -1.77 0.54
CA ALA A 88 22.97 -1.37 0.73
C ALA A 88 23.31 -0.06 -0.02
N GLN A 89 22.79 0.11 -1.24
CA GLN A 89 22.93 1.36 -1.99
C GLN A 89 22.23 2.53 -1.30
N GLN A 90 21.00 2.35 -0.78
CA GLN A 90 20.30 3.41 -0.06
C GLN A 90 21.03 3.79 1.24
N PHE A 91 21.55 2.81 1.98
CA PHE A 91 22.34 3.04 3.18
C PHE A 91 23.58 3.90 2.90
N ASN A 92 24.31 3.60 1.81
CA ASN A 92 25.46 4.40 1.38
C ASN A 92 25.08 5.83 0.96
N LEU A 93 23.82 6.07 0.58
CA LEU A 93 23.27 7.40 0.30
C LEU A 93 22.71 8.10 1.55
N GLY A 94 22.94 7.55 2.76
CA GLY A 94 22.46 8.10 4.03
C GLY A 94 20.98 7.87 4.29
N LYS A 95 20.33 6.97 3.55
CA LYS A 95 18.93 6.59 3.76
C LYS A 95 18.86 5.29 4.53
N ASP A 96 18.55 5.40 5.81
CA ASP A 96 18.31 4.25 6.68
C ASP A 96 16.87 3.74 6.47
N GLU A 97 16.75 2.47 6.08
CA GLU A 97 15.47 1.76 5.92
C GLU A 97 15.10 0.94 7.18
N GLY A 98 15.78 1.17 8.30
CA GLY A 98 15.49 0.57 9.60
C GLY A 98 16.05 -0.84 9.78
N ALA A 99 15.36 -1.67 10.55
CA ALA A 99 15.75 -3.07 10.73
C ALA A 99 15.44 -3.89 9.46
N GLU A 100 16.25 -4.93 9.21
CA GLU A 100 15.94 -5.91 8.17
C GLU A 100 14.72 -6.73 8.60
N VAL A 101 13.83 -6.98 7.64
CA VAL A 101 12.58 -7.72 7.86
C VAL A 101 12.77 -9.11 7.30
N GLU A 102 12.46 -10.12 8.10
CA GLU A 102 12.44 -11.51 7.65
C GLU A 102 11.10 -11.86 6.99
N TYR A 103 11.19 -12.65 5.92
CA TYR A 103 10.04 -13.10 5.16
C TYR A 103 10.03 -14.65 5.09
N PRO A 104 9.75 -15.35 6.21
CA PRO A 104 9.75 -16.81 6.26
C PRO A 104 8.69 -17.46 5.33
N PRO A 105 8.95 -18.63 4.73
CA PRO A 105 7.92 -19.32 3.95
C PRO A 105 6.63 -19.55 4.76
N THR A 106 5.47 -19.24 4.17
CA THR A 106 4.17 -19.42 4.80
C THR A 106 3.07 -19.67 3.76
N LYS A 107 1.86 -20.03 4.19
CA LYS A 107 0.68 -20.01 3.31
C LYS A 107 0.10 -18.61 3.27
N VAL A 108 -0.39 -18.18 2.10
CA VAL A 108 -1.02 -16.86 1.93
C VAL A 108 -2.16 -16.64 2.93
N GLY A 109 -2.99 -17.65 3.16
CA GLY A 109 -4.09 -17.59 4.13
C GLY A 109 -3.61 -17.30 5.55
N PHE A 110 -2.50 -17.93 5.98
CA PHE A 110 -1.92 -17.68 7.30
C PHE A 110 -1.27 -16.30 7.39
N GLN A 111 -0.62 -15.84 6.31
CA GLN A 111 -0.11 -14.47 6.24
C GLN A 111 -1.24 -13.46 6.43
N VAL A 112 -2.36 -13.61 5.72
CA VAL A 112 -3.54 -12.72 5.86
C VAL A 112 -4.08 -12.76 7.28
N GLN A 113 -4.22 -13.94 7.90
CA GLN A 113 -4.66 -14.05 9.30
C GLN A 113 -3.71 -13.30 10.25
N GLY A 114 -2.39 -13.39 10.03
CA GLY A 114 -1.39 -12.63 10.78
C GLY A 114 -1.62 -11.13 10.69
N GLU A 115 -1.80 -10.58 9.49
CA GLU A 115 -2.10 -9.15 9.29
C GLU A 115 -3.40 -8.73 9.98
N LEU A 116 -4.46 -9.56 9.89
CA LEU A 116 -5.75 -9.27 10.50
C LEU A 116 -5.68 -9.25 12.04
N LYS A 117 -4.83 -10.09 12.65
CA LYS A 117 -4.58 -10.06 14.10
C LYS A 117 -3.94 -8.75 14.54
N HIS A 118 -2.99 -8.21 13.75
CA HIS A 118 -2.35 -6.93 14.07
C HIS A 118 -3.32 -5.74 14.10
N ILE A 119 -4.45 -5.85 13.39
CA ILE A 119 -5.50 -4.81 13.37
C ILE A 119 -6.77 -5.22 14.15
N ALA A 120 -6.65 -6.21 15.03
CA ALA A 120 -7.74 -6.68 15.91
C ALA A 120 -9.01 -7.12 15.16
N LEU A 121 -8.88 -7.56 13.91
CA LEU A 121 -9.97 -8.15 13.13
C LEU A 121 -10.04 -9.68 13.24
N MET A 122 -9.08 -10.28 13.95
CA MET A 122 -9.06 -11.70 14.30
C MET A 122 -8.46 -11.88 15.70
N ALA A 123 -9.05 -12.80 16.49
CA ALA A 123 -8.58 -13.22 17.80
C ALA A 123 -7.52 -14.34 17.71
#